data_AF-A0A0W0N0Y4-F1
#
_entry.id   AF-A0A0W0N0Y4-F1
#
_cell.length_a   1.000
_cell.length_b   1.000
_cell.length_c   1.000
_cell.angle_alpha   90.00
_cell.angle_beta   90.00
_cell.angle_gamma   90.00
#
_symmetry.space_group_name_H-M   'P 1'
#
loop_
_entity.id
_entity.type
_entity.pdbx_description
1 polymer ?
#
loop_
_entity_poly.entity_id
_entity_poly.type
_entity_poly.pdbx_seq_one_letter_code
_entity_poly.pdbx_strand_id
1 'polypeptide(L)'
;MKDEPKIQATMIDDAYMEQFTNDQLAYMAWDKSEFSLSVYLDEEESKCEDCTNDARFELMTAVLASKVLIRRLTGVDPRSIRERAFNKLLRSDCLPQWETLQ
;
A
#
# COMPACT_ATOMS: atom_id res chain seq x y z
N MET A 1 18.21 -5.28 -35.28
CA MET A 1 17.69 -5.68 -33.96
C MET A 1 16.71 -4.59 -33.55
N LYS A 2 15.45 -4.95 -33.27
CA LYS A 2 14.48 -3.98 -32.72
C LYS A 2 14.73 -3.90 -31.22
N ASP A 3 14.99 -2.70 -30.71
CA ASP A 3 15.12 -2.49 -29.27
C ASP A 3 13.78 -2.83 -28.60
N GLU A 4 13.78 -3.87 -27.78
CA GLU A 4 12.64 -4.20 -26.94
C GLU A 4 12.47 -3.09 -25.88
N PRO A 5 11.23 -2.62 -25.63
CA PRO A 5 11.00 -1.58 -24.64
C PRO A 5 11.45 -2.09 -23.27
N LYS A 6 12.44 -1.40 -22.69
CA LYS A 6 12.95 -1.69 -21.36
C LYS A 6 11.84 -1.39 -20.36
N ILE A 7 11.12 -2.44 -19.91
CA ILE A 7 10.07 -2.31 -18.89
C ILE A 7 10.76 -1.91 -17.58
N GLN A 8 10.68 -0.63 -17.24
CA GLN A 8 11.16 -0.14 -15.97
C GLN A 8 10.10 -0.46 -14.91
N ALA A 9 10.45 -1.32 -13.95
CA ALA A 9 9.57 -1.64 -12.84
C ALA A 9 9.19 -0.35 -12.10
N THR A 10 7.89 -0.09 -11.96
CA THR A 10 7.39 1.07 -11.22
C THR A 10 7.21 0.67 -9.77
N MET A 11 7.93 1.33 -8.87
CA MET A 11 7.74 1.13 -7.43
C MET A 11 6.47 1.86 -7.00
N ILE A 12 5.49 1.12 -6.49
CA ILE A 12 4.25 1.67 -5.96
C ILE A 12 4.45 1.97 -4.48
N ASP A 13 4.56 3.25 -4.14
CA ASP A 13 4.71 3.76 -2.78
C ASP A 13 3.82 4.99 -2.54
N ASP A 14 3.92 5.60 -1.35
CA ASP A 14 3.17 6.82 -1.02
C ASP A 14 3.47 7.97 -2.02
N ALA A 15 4.71 8.09 -2.50
CA ALA A 15 5.12 9.17 -3.41
C ALA A 15 4.53 8.97 -4.81
N TYR A 16 4.50 7.73 -5.29
CA TYR A 16 3.79 7.35 -6.51
C TYR A 16 2.30 7.69 -6.41
N MET A 17 1.67 7.46 -5.26
CA MET A 17 0.26 7.77 -5.06
C MET A 17 -0.04 9.27 -5.06
N GLU A 18 0.94 10.15 -4.82
CA GLU A 18 0.70 11.59 -4.79
C GLU A 18 0.27 12.18 -6.14
N GLN A 19 0.55 11.50 -7.25
CA GLN A 19 0.18 11.99 -8.58
C GLN A 19 -1.33 11.95 -8.83
N PHE A 20 -2.07 11.15 -8.05
CA PHE A 20 -3.51 10.97 -8.23
C PHE A 20 -4.31 12.03 -7.47
N THR A 21 -5.46 12.40 -8.02
CA THR A 21 -6.45 13.26 -7.37
C THR A 21 -7.15 12.54 -6.21
N ASN A 22 -7.81 13.29 -5.32
CA ASN A 22 -8.52 12.68 -4.19
C ASN A 22 -9.60 11.69 -4.64
N ASP A 23 -10.34 12.01 -5.71
CA ASP A 23 -11.38 11.13 -6.24
C ASP A 23 -10.78 9.85 -6.83
N GLN A 24 -9.66 9.96 -7.55
CA GLN A 24 -8.92 8.81 -8.06
C GLN A 24 -8.39 7.93 -6.92
N LEU A 25 -7.87 8.54 -5.85
CA LEU A 25 -7.40 7.81 -4.67
C LEU A 25 -8.56 7.12 -3.94
N ALA A 26 -9.71 7.78 -3.82
CA ALA A 26 -10.91 7.22 -3.20
C ALA A 26 -11.44 6.02 -4.01
N TYR A 27 -11.55 6.19 -5.33
CA TYR A 27 -11.96 5.10 -6.22
C TYR A 27 -10.98 3.93 -6.17
N MET A 28 -9.67 4.20 -6.27
CA MET A 28 -8.64 3.17 -6.21
C MET A 28 -8.64 2.42 -4.88
N ALA A 29 -8.81 3.14 -3.76
CA ALA A 29 -8.94 2.52 -2.44
C ALA A 29 -10.17 1.62 -2.38
N TRP A 30 -11.32 2.10 -2.85
CA TRP A 30 -12.58 1.35 -2.85
C TRP A 30 -12.48 0.08 -3.70
N ASP A 31 -12.25 0.24 -5.00
CA ASP A 31 -12.30 -0.81 -6.03
C ASP A 31 -11.33 -1.95 -5.71
N LYS A 32 -10.10 -1.60 -5.38
CA LYS A 32 -9.05 -2.59 -5.08
C LYS A 32 -9.31 -3.31 -3.76
N SER A 33 -9.83 -2.62 -2.74
CA SER A 33 -10.21 -3.26 -1.49
C SER A 33 -11.39 -4.23 -1.67
N GLU A 34 -12.37 -3.87 -2.52
CA GLU A 34 -13.51 -4.70 -2.85
C GLU A 34 -13.07 -5.99 -3.56
N PHE A 35 -12.19 -5.89 -4.56
CA PHE A 35 -11.60 -7.05 -5.22
C PHE A 35 -10.86 -7.95 -4.21
N SER A 36 -9.95 -7.39 -3.41
CA SER A 36 -9.19 -8.17 -2.43
C SER A 36 -10.10 -8.89 -1.43
N LEU A 37 -11.16 -8.21 -0.97
CA LEU A 37 -12.14 -8.82 -0.08
C LEU A 37 -12.89 -9.96 -0.76
N SER A 38 -13.26 -9.82 -2.03
CA SER A 38 -13.94 -10.89 -2.77
C SER A 38 -13.10 -12.17 -2.86
N VAL A 39 -11.78 -12.04 -3.05
CA VAL A 39 -10.87 -13.19 -3.10
C VAL A 39 -10.65 -13.80 -1.72
N TYR A 40 -10.39 -12.99 -0.69
CA TYR A 40 -10.09 -13.51 0.65
C TYR A 40 -11.31 -14.08 1.38
N LEU A 41 -12.53 -13.64 1.02
CA LEU A 41 -13.76 -14.11 1.63
C LEU A 41 -14.41 -15.28 0.87
N ASP A 42 -13.97 -15.57 -0.35
CA ASP A 42 -14.43 -16.72 -1.11
C ASP A 42 -13.65 -17.99 -0.72
N GLU A 43 -14.37 -19.07 -0.40
CA GLU A 43 -13.78 -20.31 0.13
C GLU A 43 -12.90 -21.06 -0.89
N GLU A 44 -13.11 -20.85 -2.18
CA GLU A 44 -12.35 -21.52 -3.24
C GLU A 44 -11.21 -20.64 -3.74
N GLU A 45 -11.47 -19.36 -3.99
CA GLU A 45 -10.45 -18.40 -4.44
C GLU A 45 -9.37 -18.16 -3.37
N SER A 46 -9.73 -18.18 -2.08
CA SER A 46 -8.77 -18.05 -0.97
C SER A 46 -7.77 -19.20 -0.87
N LYS A 47 -8.05 -20.35 -1.50
CA LYS A 47 -7.13 -21.50 -1.58
C LYS A 47 -6.20 -21.43 -2.80
N CYS A 48 -6.47 -20.53 -3.76
CA CYS A 48 -5.64 -20.34 -4.94
C CYS A 48 -4.50 -19.35 -4.67
N GLU A 49 -3.25 -19.81 -4.80
CA GLU A 49 -2.06 -18.99 -4.52
C GLU A 49 -1.94 -17.79 -5.46
N ASP A 50 -2.20 -17.98 -6.75
CA ASP A 50 -2.12 -16.89 -7.73
C ASP A 50 -3.19 -15.82 -7.44
N CYS A 51 -4.43 -16.24 -7.18
CA CYS A 51 -5.53 -15.31 -6.84
C CYS A 51 -5.24 -14.54 -5.55
N THR A 52 -4.73 -15.21 -4.52
CA THR A 52 -4.37 -14.56 -3.25
C THR A 52 -3.17 -13.63 -3.37
N ASN A 53 -2.22 -13.90 -4.27
CA ASN A 53 -1.11 -13.00 -4.58
C ASN A 53 -1.59 -11.73 -5.29
N ASP A 54 -2.48 -11.86 -6.27
CA ASP A 54 -3.11 -10.72 -6.95
C ASP A 54 -3.93 -9.89 -5.96
N ALA A 55 -4.77 -10.55 -5.14
CA ALA A 55 -5.55 -9.90 -4.09
C ALA A 55 -4.65 -9.17 -3.08
N ARG A 56 -3.48 -9.72 -2.75
CA ARG A 56 -2.51 -9.06 -1.86
C ARG A 56 -1.95 -7.79 -2.49
N PHE A 57 -1.57 -7.84 -3.76
CA PHE A 57 -1.06 -6.67 -4.47
C PHE A 57 -2.09 -5.55 -4.56
N GLU A 58 -3.33 -5.91 -4.89
CA GLU A 58 -4.46 -5.01 -4.94
C GLU A 58 -4.75 -4.39 -3.56
N LEU A 59 -4.70 -5.19 -2.49
CA LEU A 59 -4.90 -4.71 -1.13
C LEU A 59 -3.81 -3.72 -0.70
N MET A 60 -2.55 -4.01 -1.00
CA MET A 60 -1.44 -3.08 -0.70
C MET A 60 -1.66 -1.75 -1.43
N THR A 61 -2.08 -1.79 -2.69
CA THR A 61 -2.38 -0.61 -3.49
C THR A 61 -3.54 0.19 -2.89
N ALA A 62 -4.63 -0.49 -2.49
CA ALA A 62 -5.77 0.12 -1.81
C ALA A 62 -5.37 0.84 -0.51
N VAL A 63 -4.49 0.21 0.28
CA VAL A 63 -3.99 0.75 1.54
C VAL A 63 -3.12 1.99 1.30
N LEU A 64 -2.24 1.99 0.30
CA LEU A 64 -1.42 3.15 -0.05
C LEU A 64 -2.29 4.32 -0.52
N ALA A 65 -3.26 4.07 -1.41
CA ALA A 65 -4.20 5.09 -1.87
C ALA A 65 -5.01 5.69 -0.71
N SER A 66 -5.53 4.83 0.18
CA SER A 66 -6.25 5.23 1.40
C SER A 66 -5.39 6.09 2.32
N LYS A 67 -4.13 5.70 2.56
CA LYS A 67 -3.20 6.46 3.41
C LYS A 67 -2.99 7.87 2.89
N VAL A 68 -2.69 8.03 1.60
CA VAL A 68 -2.47 9.34 0.99
C VAL A 68 -3.74 10.19 1.04
N LEU A 69 -4.91 9.60 0.73
CA LEU A 69 -6.19 10.29 0.79
C LEU A 69 -6.52 10.77 2.21
N ILE A 70 -6.49 9.88 3.20
CA ILE A 70 -6.79 10.20 4.61
C ILE A 70 -5.86 11.31 5.10
N ARG A 71 -4.58 11.20 4.77
CA ARG A 71 -3.57 12.20 5.14
C ARG A 71 -3.91 13.58 4.54
N ARG A 72 -4.30 13.64 3.26
CA ARG A 72 -4.72 14.88 2.60
C ARG A 72 -5.97 15.48 3.24
N LEU A 73 -6.99 14.65 3.50
CA LEU A 73 -8.25 15.10 4.09
C LEU A 73 -8.09 15.59 5.53
N THR A 74 -7.14 15.02 6.28
CA THR A 74 -6.85 15.43 7.66
C THR A 74 -5.84 16.57 7.78
N GLY A 75 -5.28 17.04 6.65
CA GLY A 75 -4.28 18.11 6.63
C GLY A 75 -2.94 17.74 7.25
N VAL A 76 -2.63 16.44 7.37
CA VAL A 76 -1.37 15.98 7.96
C VAL A 76 -0.25 16.12 6.92
N ASP A 77 0.81 16.87 7.26
CA ASP A 77 1.95 17.03 6.36
C ASP A 77 2.76 15.70 6.26
N PRO A 78 2.99 15.16 5.05
CA PRO A 78 3.82 13.97 4.86
C PRO A 78 5.24 14.07 5.45
N ARG A 79 5.83 15.27 5.47
CA ARG A 79 7.17 15.44 6.07
C ARG A 79 7.14 15.19 7.57
N SER A 80 6.09 15.68 8.25
CA SER A 80 5.89 15.45 9.68
C SER A 80 5.73 13.95 10.02
N ILE A 81 5.09 13.17 9.15
CA ILE A 81 4.97 11.70 9.33
C ILE A 81 6.33 11.04 9.18
N ARG A 82 7.08 11.40 8.13
CA ARG A 82 8.42 10.86 7.87
C ARG A 82 9.37 11.17 9.02
N GLU A 83 9.35 12.40 9.53
CA GLU A 83 10.14 12.81 10.70
C GLU A 83 9.73 12.03 11.95
N ARG A 84 8.43 11.81 12.20
CA ARG A 84 7.96 10.99 13.32
C ARG A 84 8.41 9.54 13.19
N ALA A 85 8.33 8.94 12.00
CA ALA A 85 8.76 7.58 11.74
C ALA A 85 10.28 7.44 11.89
N PHE A 86 11.05 8.37 11.34
CA PHE A 86 12.51 8.41 11.46
C PHE A 86 12.95 8.61 12.91
N ASN A 87 12.30 9.52 13.65
CA ASN A 87 12.54 9.71 15.07
C ASN A 87 12.20 8.46 15.90
N LYS A 88 11.14 7.72 15.57
CA LYS A 88 10.83 6.44 16.23
C LYS A 88 11.89 5.38 15.96
N LEU A 89 12.36 5.28 14.70
CA LEU A 89 13.38 4.32 14.30
C LEU A 89 14.73 4.62 14.98
N LEU A 90 15.14 5.90 14.99
CA LEU A 90 16.39 6.33 15.64
C LEU A 90 16.37 6.21 17.16
N ARG A 91 15.19 6.30 17.78
CA ARG A 91 15.04 6.17 19.24
C ARG A 91 15.07 4.72 19.71
N SER A 92 15.08 3.71 18.82
CA SER A 92 15.05 2.27 19.16
C SER A 92 13.90 1.85 20.11
N ASP A 93 12.92 2.72 20.36
CA ASP A 93 11.87 2.49 21.37
C ASP A 93 10.73 1.59 20.87
N CYS A 94 10.80 1.08 19.64
CA CYS A 94 9.72 0.29 19.05
C CYS A 94 10.26 -0.74 18.04
N LEU A 95 11.09 -1.70 18.46
CA LEU A 95 10.97 -3.01 17.81
C LEU A 95 9.64 -3.61 18.29
N PRO A 96 8.75 -4.06 17.40
CA PRO A 96 7.54 -4.77 17.81
C PRO A 96 7.92 -5.93 18.74
N GLN A 97 7.21 -6.10 19.86
CA GLN A 97 7.50 -7.15 20.86
C GLN A 97 7.51 -8.59 20.29
N TRP A 98 7.00 -8.82 19.08
CA TRP A 98 7.05 -10.12 18.42
C TRP A 98 8.43 -10.47 17.85
N GLU A 99 9.38 -9.52 17.73
CA GLU A 99 10.77 -9.80 17.37
C GLU A 99 11.65 -10.16 18.58
N THR A 100 11.17 -9.94 19.81
CA THR A 100 11.91 -10.20 21.06
C THR A 100 11.56 -11.53 21.73
N LEU A 101 10.79 -12.40 21.08
CA LEU A 101 10.55 -13.77 21.53
C LEU A 101 11.53 -14.72 20.81
N GLN A 102 12.75 -14.81 21.33
CA GLN A 102 13.66 -15.95 21.15
C GLN A 102 13.86 -16.66 22.47
#